data_AF-A0A957T073-F1
#
_entry.id   AF-A0A957T073-F1
#
_cell.length_a   1.000
_cell.length_b   1.000
_cell.length_c   1.000
_cell.angle_alpha   90.00
_cell.angle_beta   90.00
_cell.angle_gamma   90.00
#
_symmetry.space_group_name_H-M   'P 1'
#
loop_
_entity.id
_entity.type
_entity.pdbx_description
1 polymer ?
#
loop_
_entity_poly.entity_id
_entity_poly.type
_entity_poly.pdbx_seq_one_letter_code
_entity_poly.pdbx_strand_id
1 'polypeptide(L)' 'RSSVVPDERSVAKLFRCPVCFAEDFALLSTQQLACGQCQSVFANTNGVWDFKEVVGYGAS' A
#
# COMPACT_ATOMS: atom_id res chain seq x y z
N ARG A 1 -16.78 23.49 -4.03
CA ARG A 1 -16.66 22.05 -3.71
C ARG A 1 -15.18 21.74 -3.66
N SER A 2 -14.59 21.73 -2.46
CA SER A 2 -13.16 21.51 -2.29
C SER A 2 -12.82 20.06 -2.66
N SER A 3 -12.06 19.87 -3.73
CA SER A 3 -11.51 18.56 -4.09
C SER A 3 -10.48 18.20 -3.03
N VAL A 4 -10.85 17.33 -2.09
CA VAL A 4 -9.89 16.68 -1.20
C VAL A 4 -9.10 15.72 -2.08
N VAL A 5 -7.94 16.15 -2.56
CA VAL A 5 -6.94 15.23 -3.11
C VAL A 5 -6.35 14.52 -1.90
N PRO A 6 -6.62 13.22 -1.69
CA PRO A 6 -5.98 12.49 -0.60
C PRO A 6 -4.48 12.53 -0.87
N ASP A 7 -3.74 13.13 0.06
CA ASP A 7 -2.28 13.07 0.05
C ASP A 7 -1.86 11.60 -0.06
N GLU A 8 -1.02 11.28 -1.04
CA GLU A 8 -0.74 9.89 -1.44
C GLU A 8 -0.12 9.08 -0.28
N ARG A 9 0.58 9.75 0.64
CA ARG A 9 1.11 9.12 1.87
C ARG A 9 0.01 8.85 2.91
N SER A 10 -1.12 9.54 2.83
CA SER A 10 -2.28 9.30 3.70
C SER A 10 -3.03 8.03 3.30
N VAL A 11 -2.97 7.63 2.02
CA VAL A 11 -3.63 6.40 1.54
C VAL A 11 -3.05 5.15 2.18
N ALA A 12 -1.72 5.09 2.39
CA ALA A 12 -1.07 3.97 3.05
C ALA A 12 -1.59 3.72 4.49
N LYS A 13 -1.98 4.79 5.19
CA LYS A 13 -2.54 4.74 6.56
C LYS A 13 -3.96 4.19 6.62
N LEU A 14 -4.63 4.02 5.48
CA LEU A 14 -5.99 3.48 5.40
C LEU A 14 -6.02 1.95 5.38
N PHE A 15 -4.85 1.31 5.25
CA PHE A 15 -4.74 -0.12 4.99
C PHE A 15 -3.97 -0.85 6.08
N ARG A 16 -4.30 -2.13 6.22
CA ARG A 16 -3.64 -3.07 7.12
C ARG A 16 -3.12 -4.25 6.30
N CYS A 17 -1.89 -4.67 6.56
CA CYS A 17 -1.26 -5.73 5.78
C CYS A 17 -2.02 -7.04 5.95
N PRO A 18 -2.45 -7.71 4.87
CA PRO A 18 -3.19 -8.98 4.97
C PRO A 18 -2.30 -10.15 5.41
N VAL A 19 -0.97 -10.01 5.32
CA VAL A 19 -0.01 -11.06 5.67
C VAL A 19 0.33 -11.04 7.16
N CYS A 20 0.73 -9.88 7.69
CA CYS A 20 1.20 -9.76 9.07
C CYS A 20 0.32 -8.86 9.95
N PHE A 21 -0.75 -8.28 9.40
CA PHE A 21 -1.69 -7.42 10.12
C PHE A 21 -1.07 -6.15 10.74
N ALA A 22 0.06 -5.68 10.22
CA ALA A 22 0.60 -4.37 10.58
C ALA A 22 -0.07 -3.25 9.78
N GLU A 23 -0.17 -2.06 10.36
CA GLU A 23 -0.68 -0.83 9.71
C GLU A 23 0.46 0.06 9.18
N ASP A 24 1.65 -0.53 9.06
CA ASP A 24 2.89 0.14 8.69
C ASP A 24 3.16 -0.08 7.19
N PHE A 25 2.35 0.55 6.34
CA PHE A 25 2.56 0.56 4.89
C PHE A 25 3.33 1.80 4.44
N ALA A 26 4.27 1.59 3.53
CA ALA A 26 4.99 2.64 2.82
C ALA A 26 4.58 2.61 1.34
N LEU A 27 4.31 3.79 0.77
CA LEU A 27 4.09 3.94 -0.66
C LEU A 27 5.44 3.90 -1.39
N LEU A 28 5.68 2.85 -2.18
CA LEU A 28 6.89 2.75 -3.01
C LEU A 28 6.74 3.56 -4.30
N SER A 29 5.54 3.58 -4.86
CA SER A 29 5.17 4.36 -6.04
C SER A 29 3.66 4.62 -6.02
N THR A 30 3.17 5.42 -6.97
CA THR A 30 1.72 5.70 -7.11
C THR A 30 0.86 4.43 -7.27
N GLN A 31 1.47 3.29 -7.60
CA GLN A 31 0.79 2.01 -7.82
C GLN A 31 1.31 0.88 -6.93
N GLN A 32 2.17 1.15 -5.95
CA GLN A 32 2.73 0.09 -5.10
C GLN A 32 2.84 0.50 -3.64
N LEU A 33 2.38 -0.38 -2.76
CA LEU A 33 2.55 -0.29 -1.31
C LEU A 33 3.41 -1.45 -0.83
N ALA A 34 4.34 -1.18 0.07
CA ALA A 34 5.15 -2.18 0.75
C ALA A 34 4.91 -2.13 2.24
N CYS A 35 4.69 -3.29 2.87
CA CYS A 35 4.59 -3.37 4.32
C CYS A 35 6.00 -3.20 4.93
N GLY A 36 6.20 -2.25 5.82
CA GLY A 36 7.46 -2.04 6.53
C GLY A 36 7.84 -3.18 7.48
N GLN A 37 6.88 -4.03 7.87
CA GLN A 37 7.14 -5.15 8.79
C GLN A 37 7.53 -6.45 8.07
N CYS A 38 6.71 -6.91 7.12
CA CYS A 38 6.95 -8.19 6.43
C CYS A 38 7.50 -8.01 5.01
N GLN A 39 7.71 -6.77 4.57
CA GLN A 39 8.23 -6.39 3.26
C GLN A 39 7.38 -6.85 2.07
N SER A 40 6.17 -7.40 2.29
CA SER A 40 5.28 -7.77 1.19
C SER A 40 4.82 -6.53 0.42
N VAL A 41 4.85 -6.62 -0.90
CA VAL A 41 4.45 -5.55 -1.83
C VAL A 41 3.11 -5.89 -2.48
N PHE A 42 2.25 -4.88 -2.57
CA PHE A 42 0.91 -4.97 -3.15
C PHE A 42 0.76 -3.89 -4.23
N ALA A 43 0.03 -4.21 -5.29
CA ALA A 43 -0.18 -3.32 -6.42
C ALA A 43 -1.54 -2.62 -6.38
N ASN A 44 -1.58 -1.38 -6.85
CA ASN A 44 -2.79 -0.74 -7.31
C ASN A 44 -2.97 -1.08 -8.79
N THR A 45 -4.05 -1.80 -9.11
CA THR A 45 -4.39 -2.15 -10.48
C THR A 45 -5.68 -1.42 -10.86
N ASN A 46 -5.62 -0.56 -11.87
CA ASN A 46 -6.76 0.23 -12.37
C ASN A 46 -7.45 1.09 -11.29
N GLY A 47 -6.68 1.66 -10.36
CA GLY A 47 -7.21 2.49 -9.27
C GLY A 47 -7.63 1.70 -8.03
N VAL A 48 -7.58 0.37 -8.05
CA VAL A 48 -7.96 -0.50 -6.94
C VAL A 48 -6.71 -1.13 -6.31
N TRP A 49 -6.55 -0.98 -5.00
CA TRP A 49 -5.51 -1.69 -4.27
C TRP A 49 -5.89 -3.17 -4.12
N ASP A 50 -5.16 -4.04 -4.80
CA ASP A 50 -5.33 -5.50 -4.67
C ASP A 50 -4.42 -6.02 -3.55
N PHE A 51 -5.05 -6.45 -2.47
CA PHE A 51 -4.39 -7.06 -1.32
C PHE A 51 -4.55 -8.59 -1.32
N LYS A 52 -5.01 -9.18 -2.42
CA LYS A 52 -5.21 -10.63 -2.52
C LYS A 52 -3.90 -11.34 -2.79
N GLU A 53 -3.04 -10.73 -3.61
CA GLU A 53 -1.77 -11.33 -4.03
C GLU A 53 -0.58 -10.43 -3.68
N VAL A 54 0.50 -11.06 -3.20
CA VAL A 54 1.78 -10.37 -3.01
C VAL A 54 2.49 -10.33 -4.36
N VAL A 55 2.69 -9.13 -4.89
CA VAL A 55 3.33 -8.93 -6.22
C VAL A 55 4.85 -8.84 -6.14
N GLY A 56 5.40 -8.82 -4.93
CA GLY A 56 6.83 -8.81 -4.68
C GLY A 56 7.17 -8.67 -3.21
N TYR A 57 8.47 -8.67 -2.91
CA TYR A 57 8.99 -8.35 -1.58
C TYR A 57 9.94 -7.16 -1.73
N GLY A 58 9.80 -6.16 -0.86
CA GLY A 58 10.69 -5.01 -0.83
C GLY A 58 12.11 -5.50 -0.60
N ALA A 59 12.98 -5.29 -1.58
CA ALA A 59 14.41 -5.49 -1.38
C ALA A 59 14.85 -4.51 -0.30
N SER A 60 15.30 -5.05 0.85
CA SER A 60 15.91 -4.28 1.92
C SER A 60 17.13 -3.50 1.42
#